data_AF-A0A7Z9IFF2-F1
#
_entry.id   AF-A0A7Z9IFF2-F1
#
_cell.length_a   1.000
_cell.length_b   1.000
_cell.length_c   1.000
_cell.angle_alpha   90.00
_cell.angle_beta   90.00
_cell.angle_gamma   90.00
#
_symmetry.space_group_name_H-M   'P 1'
#
loop_
_entity.id
_entity.type
_entity.pdbx_description
1 polymer ?
#
loop_
_entity_poly.entity_id
_entity_poly.type
_entity_poly.pdbx_seq_one_letter_code
_entity_poly.pdbx_strand_id
1 'polypeptide(L)'
;MLLSALLMMSQSPQWLTYQGDAEQAPGLGQRVVFVAGDEEYRSEESLPLLARTMNALGFECVVLFSQNKLTGEIDPDESTYLPGLHLIDDADLLVLQLRFRELVDTDMKH
;
A
#
# COMPACT_ATOMS: atom_id res chain seq x y z
N MET A 1 9.04 -35.48 25.82
CA MET A 1 9.59 -34.36 25.03
C MET A 1 8.41 -33.70 24.33
N LEU A 2 7.81 -32.70 24.97
CA LEU A 2 6.67 -31.95 24.44
C LEU A 2 7.21 -30.99 23.37
N LEU A 3 6.83 -31.20 22.10
CA LEU A 3 7.03 -30.22 21.04
C LEU A 3 6.11 -29.02 21.33
N SER A 4 6.69 -27.91 21.78
CA SER A 4 6.02 -26.61 21.79
C SER A 4 5.91 -26.13 20.34
N ALA A 5 4.72 -26.23 19.75
CA ALA A 5 4.42 -25.57 18.49
C ALA A 5 4.38 -24.05 18.74
N LEU A 6 5.41 -23.34 18.29
CA LEU A 6 5.39 -21.89 18.22
C LEU A 6 4.34 -21.50 17.18
N LEU A 7 3.21 -20.91 17.58
CA LEU A 7 2.32 -20.25 16.64
C LEU A 7 3.10 -19.09 16.02
N MET A 8 3.55 -19.24 14.77
CA MET A 8 3.95 -18.10 13.96
C MET A 8 2.69 -17.27 13.69
N MET A 9 2.56 -16.14 14.38
CA MET A 9 1.61 -15.12 13.96
C MET A 9 2.13 -14.55 12.64
N SER A 10 1.50 -14.94 11.53
CA SER A 10 1.68 -14.26 10.26
C SER A 10 1.18 -12.83 10.45
N GLN A 11 2.08 -11.85 10.47
CA GLN A 11 1.64 -10.47 10.32
C GLN A 11 1.06 -10.31 8.92
N SER A 12 -0.16 -9.80 8.83
CA SER A 12 -0.70 -9.36 7.55
C SER A 12 0.27 -8.33 6.95
N PRO A 13 0.59 -8.42 5.65
CA PRO A 13 1.48 -7.45 5.04
C PRO A 13 0.85 -6.06 5.14
N GLN A 14 1.65 -5.07 5.56
CA GLN A 14 1.21 -3.68 5.76
C GLN A 14 0.86 -2.95 4.46
N TRP A 15 1.16 -3.54 3.30
CA TRP A 15 0.80 -3.03 1.97
C TRP A 15 0.78 -4.17 0.97
N LEU A 16 0.23 -3.93 -0.21
CA LEU A 16 0.30 -4.86 -1.34
C LEU A 16 1.45 -4.48 -2.26
N THR A 17 2.12 -5.49 -2.82
CA THR A 17 3.14 -5.29 -3.86
C THR A 17 2.88 -6.27 -5.00
N TYR A 18 2.80 -5.72 -6.21
CA TYR A 18 2.79 -6.46 -7.47
C TYR A 18 4.09 -6.17 -8.21
N GLN A 19 4.88 -7.20 -8.48
CA GLN A 19 6.19 -7.06 -9.12
C GLN A 19 6.00 -6.62 -10.58
N GLY A 20 6.76 -5.61 -11.00
CA GLY A 20 6.74 -5.11 -12.38
C GLY A 20 7.48 -6.03 -13.35
N ASP A 21 7.32 -5.75 -14.64
CA ASP A 21 7.98 -6.47 -15.74
C ASP A 21 8.65 -5.45 -16.67
N ALA A 22 9.99 -5.47 -16.67
CA ALA A 22 10.83 -4.57 -17.46
C ALA A 22 10.73 -4.80 -18.98
N GLU A 23 10.22 -5.95 -19.41
CA GLU A 23 10.08 -6.31 -20.83
C GLU A 23 8.66 -6.07 -21.35
N GLN A 24 7.69 -5.84 -20.46
CA GLN A 24 6.29 -5.67 -20.82
C GLN A 24 5.89 -4.19 -20.94
N ALA A 25 5.70 -3.73 -22.18
CA ALA A 25 5.11 -2.42 -22.45
C ALA A 25 3.59 -2.42 -22.19
N PRO A 26 2.99 -1.28 -21.78
CA PRO A 26 3.62 0.03 -21.59
C PRO A 26 4.37 0.24 -20.26
N GLY A 27 4.24 -0.66 -19.28
CA GLY A 27 4.73 -0.41 -17.92
C GLY A 27 6.23 -0.47 -17.74
N LEU A 28 6.92 -1.41 -18.41
CA LEU A 28 8.38 -1.56 -18.42
C LEU A 28 9.00 -1.53 -17.01
N GLY A 29 8.31 -2.09 -16.02
CA GLY A 29 8.77 -2.15 -14.63
C GLY A 29 8.73 -0.83 -13.87
N GLN A 30 8.19 0.26 -14.45
CA GLN A 30 8.05 1.53 -13.73
C GLN A 30 7.18 1.37 -12.48
N ARG A 31 7.57 2.07 -11.41
CA ARG A 31 6.95 1.95 -10.09
C ARG A 31 5.83 2.96 -9.91
N VAL A 32 4.63 2.45 -9.65
CA VAL A 32 3.46 3.25 -9.29
C VAL A 32 3.06 2.93 -7.84
N VAL A 33 2.98 3.97 -7.02
CA VAL A 33 2.51 3.84 -5.62
C VAL A 33 1.10 4.42 -5.52
N PHE A 34 0.19 3.59 -5.02
CA PHE A 34 -1.21 3.90 -4.78
C PHE A 34 -1.41 4.10 -3.28
N VAL A 35 -2.03 5.20 -2.88
CA VAL A 35 -2.22 5.54 -1.47
C VAL A 35 -3.71 5.64 -1.17
N ALA A 36 -4.23 4.62 -0.48
CA ALA A 36 -5.63 4.50 -0.07
C ALA A 36 -5.83 5.09 1.33
N GLY A 37 -6.81 5.98 1.44
CA GLY A 37 -7.18 6.59 2.70
C GLY A 37 -8.15 7.76 2.53
N ASP A 38 -9.25 7.57 1.82
CA ASP A 38 -10.19 8.63 1.49
C ASP A 38 -11.50 8.62 2.32
N GLU A 39 -11.71 7.62 3.17
CA GLU A 39 -12.90 7.41 4.02
C GLU A 39 -14.21 7.09 3.25
N GLU A 40 -14.45 7.75 2.12
CA GLU A 40 -15.78 7.86 1.50
C GLU A 40 -16.00 6.93 0.30
N TYR A 41 -15.04 6.83 -0.62
CA TYR A 41 -15.20 6.15 -1.91
C TYR A 41 -14.55 4.77 -1.95
N ARG A 42 -14.17 4.25 -0.77
CA ARG A 42 -13.62 2.89 -0.60
C ARG A 42 -12.35 2.67 -1.42
N SER A 43 -11.39 3.59 -1.30
CA SER A 43 -10.08 3.48 -1.96
C SER A 43 -9.35 2.17 -1.65
N GLU A 44 -9.60 1.56 -0.49
CA GLU A 44 -9.06 0.27 -0.09
C GLU A 44 -9.53 -0.91 -0.94
N GLU A 45 -10.60 -0.76 -1.72
CA GLU A 45 -11.04 -1.75 -2.71
C GLU A 45 -10.69 -1.35 -4.14
N SER A 46 -10.87 -0.07 -4.47
CA SER A 46 -10.71 0.41 -5.85
C SER A 46 -9.24 0.49 -6.26
N LEU A 47 -8.33 0.93 -5.38
CA LEU A 47 -6.90 1.04 -5.71
C LEU A 47 -6.21 -0.32 -5.87
N PRO A 48 -6.47 -1.36 -5.06
CA PRO A 48 -5.95 -2.71 -5.34
C PRO A 48 -6.39 -3.26 -6.69
N LEU A 49 -7.64 -3.02 -7.08
CA LEU A 49 -8.14 -3.43 -8.39
C LEU A 49 -7.37 -2.72 -9.51
N LEU A 50 -7.23 -1.39 -9.41
CA LEU A 50 -6.50 -0.58 -10.40
C LEU A 50 -5.02 -0.99 -10.46
N ALA A 51 -4.35 -1.15 -9.33
CA ALA A 51 -2.97 -1.59 -9.22
C ALA A 51 -2.76 -2.95 -9.90
N ARG A 52 -3.65 -3.91 -9.68
CA ARG A 52 -3.59 -5.21 -10.36
C ARG A 52 -3.79 -5.09 -11.87
N THR A 53 -4.67 -4.20 -12.33
CA THR A 53 -4.87 -3.95 -13.76
C THR A 53 -3.65 -3.27 -14.39
N MET A 54 -3.03 -2.32 -13.71
CA MET A 54 -1.79 -1.67 -14.17
C MET A 54 -0.61 -2.64 -14.14
N ASN A 55 -0.52 -3.50 -13.15
CA ASN A 55 0.50 -4.55 -13.12
C ASN A 55 0.40 -5.50 -14.33
N ALA A 56 -0.82 -5.82 -14.77
CA ALA A 56 -1.03 -6.58 -16.01
C ALA A 56 -0.57 -5.85 -17.29
N LEU A 57 -0.19 -4.57 -17.19
CA LEU A 57 0.43 -3.77 -18.25
C LEU A 57 1.95 -3.62 -18.07
N GLY A 58 2.57 -4.28 -17.08
CA GLY A 58 4.01 -4.31 -16.83
C GLY A 58 4.54 -3.39 -15.72
N PHE A 59 3.67 -2.61 -15.06
CA PHE A 59 4.08 -1.70 -13.97
C PHE A 59 4.37 -2.46 -12.67
N GLU A 60 5.40 -2.05 -11.91
CA GLU A 60 5.50 -2.39 -10.50
C GLU A 60 4.45 -1.57 -9.75
N CYS A 61 3.61 -2.20 -8.93
CA CYS A 61 2.53 -1.51 -8.25
C CYS A 61 2.58 -1.80 -6.75
N VAL A 62 2.59 -0.74 -5.93
CA VAL A 62 2.53 -0.84 -4.47
C VAL A 62 1.27 -0.14 -3.98
N VAL A 63 0.46 -0.78 -3.14
CA VAL A 63 -0.76 -0.19 -2.57
C VAL A 63 -0.63 -0.05 -1.06
N LEU A 64 -0.59 1.19 -0.61
CA LEU A 64 -0.53 1.58 0.79
C LEU A 64 -1.96 1.84 1.31
N PHE A 65 -2.19 1.57 2.59
CA PHE A 65 -3.50 1.75 3.23
C PHE A 65 -3.34 2.45 4.57
N SER A 66 -4.29 3.32 4.91
CA SER A 66 -4.50 3.68 6.31
C SER A 66 -4.88 2.44 7.13
N GLN A 67 -4.32 2.35 8.33
CA GLN A 67 -4.39 1.13 9.14
C GLN A 67 -4.56 1.45 10.61
N ASN A 68 -5.28 0.61 11.33
CA ASN A 68 -5.29 0.69 12.79
C ASN A 68 -3.88 0.41 13.35
N LYS A 69 -3.30 1.34 14.10
CA LYS A 69 -1.93 1.22 14.67
C LYS A 69 -1.73 -0.02 15.55
N LEU A 70 -2.79 -0.49 16.23
CA LEU A 70 -2.71 -1.58 17.20
C LEU A 70 -2.93 -2.94 16.55
N THR A 71 -3.92 -3.04 15.66
CA THR A 71 -4.29 -4.32 15.04
C THR A 71 -3.58 -4.56 13.71
N GLY A 72 -3.15 -3.50 13.02
CA GLY A 72 -2.61 -3.57 11.66
C GLY A 72 -3.68 -3.85 10.59
N GLU A 73 -4.96 -3.82 10.96
CA GLU A 73 -6.07 -3.96 10.01
C GLU A 73 -6.23 -2.69 9.19
N ILE A 74 -6.67 -2.82 7.94
CA ILE A 74 -7.01 -1.66 7.10
C ILE A 74 -8.17 -0.93 7.76
N ASP A 75 -7.97 0.37 7.97
CA ASP A 75 -8.92 1.24 8.65
C ASP A 75 -9.04 2.54 7.84
N PRO A 76 -10.14 2.75 7.10
CA PRO A 76 -10.33 3.96 6.30
C PRO A 76 -10.50 5.23 7.17
N ASP A 77 -10.91 5.08 8.43
CA ASP A 77 -11.14 6.18 9.36
C ASP A 77 -9.87 6.60 10.11
N GLU A 78 -8.79 5.81 10.07
CA GLU A 78 -7.50 6.22 10.63
C GLU A 78 -6.87 7.33 9.79
N SER A 79 -6.76 8.52 10.38
CA SER A 79 -6.24 9.71 9.71
C SER A 79 -4.74 9.93 9.89
N THR A 80 -4.09 9.26 10.86
CA THR A 80 -2.73 9.59 11.30
C THR A 80 -1.70 8.48 11.06
N TYR A 81 -2.12 7.33 10.51
CA TYR A 81 -1.23 6.19 10.28
C TYR A 81 -1.41 5.59 8.91
N LEU A 82 -0.35 5.63 8.13
CA LEU A 82 -0.29 5.05 6.80
C LEU A 82 1.11 4.50 6.57
N PRO A 83 1.39 3.25 6.99
CA PRO A 83 2.73 2.68 6.88
C PRO A 83 3.13 2.51 5.42
N GLY A 84 4.44 2.57 5.16
CA GLY A 84 4.99 2.37 3.82
C GLY A 84 5.19 3.64 2.99
N LEU A 85 4.94 4.84 3.54
CA LEU A 85 5.13 6.11 2.82
C LEU A 85 6.56 6.32 2.29
N HIS A 86 7.58 5.77 2.95
CA HIS A 86 8.96 5.77 2.44
C HIS A 86 9.14 5.09 1.07
N LEU A 87 8.18 4.27 0.62
CA LEU A 87 8.20 3.65 -0.71
C LEU A 87 7.85 4.66 -1.83
N ILE A 88 7.34 5.84 -1.47
CA ILE A 88 7.06 6.95 -2.38
C ILE A 88 8.36 7.57 -2.92
N ASP A 89 9.43 7.58 -2.13
CA ASP A 89 10.71 8.21 -2.48
C ASP A 89 11.27 7.70 -3.83
N ASP A 90 10.98 6.44 -4.18
CA ASP A 90 11.44 5.76 -5.40
C ASP A 90 10.33 5.60 -6.46
N ALA A 91 9.16 6.22 -6.29
CA ALA A 91 8.03 6.05 -7.21
C ALA A 91 8.15 6.92 -8.47
N ASP A 92 7.85 6.35 -9.64
CA ASP A 92 7.74 7.08 -10.90
C ASP A 92 6.40 7.82 -11.03
N LEU A 93 5.35 7.33 -10.34
CA LEU A 93 4.01 7.91 -10.32
C LEU A 93 3.30 7.64 -8.98
N LEU A 94 2.54 8.63 -8.51
CA LEU A 94 1.62 8.50 -7.39
C LEU A 94 0.16 8.57 -7.82
N VAL A 95 -0.65 7.70 -7.23
CA VAL A 95 -2.12 7.74 -7.31
C VAL A 95 -2.66 7.89 -5.90
N LEU A 96 -3.20 9.07 -5.58
CA LEU A 96 -3.65 9.41 -4.25
C LEU A 96 -5.19 9.44 -4.19
N GLN A 97 -5.77 8.63 -3.31
CA GLN A 97 -7.14 8.80 -2.84
C GLN A 97 -7.07 8.97 -1.34
N LEU A 98 -6.81 10.21 -0.93
CA LEU A 98 -6.63 10.60 0.46
C LEU A 98 -7.62 11.69 0.83
N ARG A 99 -8.12 11.64 2.07
CA ARG A 99 -9.02 12.65 2.63
C ARG A 99 -8.71 12.87 4.11
N PHE A 100 -8.62 14.15 4.48
CA PHE A 100 -8.44 14.62 5.87
C PHE A 100 -7.36 13.86 6.66
N ARG A 101 -6.23 13.54 6.01
CA ARG A 101 -5.09 12.89 6.66
C ARG A 101 -4.29 13.90 7.47
N GLU A 102 -3.95 13.51 8.70
CA GLU A 102 -3.12 14.24 9.66
C GLU A 102 -1.88 13.39 9.98
N LEU A 103 -1.12 13.06 8.95
CA LEU A 103 0.11 12.29 9.08
C LEU A 103 1.16 13.12 9.80
N VAL A 104 2.00 12.45 10.60
CA VAL A 104 3.10 13.10 11.32
C VAL A 104 4.17 13.61 10.35
N ASP A 105 4.87 14.69 10.70
CA ASP A 105 5.86 15.34 9.82
C ASP A 105 6.91 14.38 9.24
N THR A 106 7.31 13.37 10.01
CA THR A 106 8.28 12.37 9.55
C THR A 106 7.76 11.50 8.42
N ASP A 107 6.45 11.30 8.34
CA ASP A 107 5.78 10.55 7.29
C ASP A 107 5.47 11.47 6.09
N MET A 108 5.10 12.73 6.36
CA MET A 108 4.81 13.76 5.33
C MET A 108 6.04 14.22 4.52
N LYS A 109 7.26 13.89 4.95
CA LYS A 109 8.49 14.25 4.23
C LYS A 109 8.71 13.44 2.95
N HIS A 110 8.03 12.31 2.84
CA HIS A 110 8.10 11.36 1.73
C HIS A 110 7.18 11.79 0.58
#